data_AF-A0A6B2T2J9-F1
#
_entry.id   AF-A0A6B2T2J9-F1
#
_cell.length_a   1.000
_cell.length_b   1.000
_cell.length_c   1.000
_cell.angle_alpha   90.00
_cell.angle_beta   90.00
_cell.angle_gamma   90.00
#
_symmetry.space_group_name_H-M   'P 1'
#
loop_
_entity.id
_entity.type
_entity.pdbx_description
1 polymer ?
#
loop_
_entity_poly.entity_id
_entity_poly.type
_entity_poly.pdbx_seq_one_letter_code
_entity_poly.pdbx_strand_id
1 'polypeptide(L)'
;PGGPGAPGPGGYRGWGAWQGPPPAAKPGVIPLRPLGVGEILDGAVSTMRAHWRTVLGISLSVAVLTEIVVVLLQGLVLNESVDTEALDDPSATVGELTRALSDTMLSSGVVLLVTLLGTIVATALLTMVTSRAVLGKSVTIAEAWQDSRPQLAKLFGLTLLIPLIGVAIVAAGTLPGLLIALAGASEAGAGLAVLGGLGAGVAALWIVIRLSLASPALMLEKQGIKKALTRSAKLVRGSWWRVFGIQLLAAIIANVVASIIVIPFTFIAGAVSGDGVTGFLDSTGELGWTFLIVSGVGSVIGSMLTFPITAGVTVLLYIDQRIRREALDLELARAAGLPGHGPTPPGASGS
;
A
#
# COMPACT_ATOMS: atom_id res chain seq x y z
N PRO A 1 53.84 51.58 42.41
CA PRO A 1 52.56 50.91 42.76
C PRO A 1 52.05 50.06 41.58
N GLY A 2 52.35 48.77 41.59
CA GLY A 2 51.87 47.79 40.61
C GLY A 2 51.84 46.42 41.27
N GLY A 3 50.65 45.93 41.58
CA GLY A 3 50.43 44.63 42.21
C GLY A 3 49.97 43.58 41.17
N PRO A 4 50.37 42.29 41.28
CA PRO A 4 49.94 41.24 40.35
C PRO A 4 48.50 40.80 40.63
N GLY A 5 47.70 40.66 39.56
CA GLY A 5 46.32 40.15 39.62
C GLY A 5 46.25 38.64 39.85
N ALA A 6 45.32 38.23 40.72
CA ALA A 6 45.07 36.84 41.12
C ALA A 6 44.42 36.00 39.98
N PRO A 7 44.70 34.69 39.86
CA PRO A 7 43.99 33.80 38.94
C PRO A 7 42.61 33.41 39.50
N GLY A 8 41.57 33.53 38.67
CA GLY A 8 40.19 33.15 39.02
C GLY A 8 39.95 31.64 39.13
N PRO A 9 38.90 31.20 39.84
CA PRO A 9 38.73 29.80 40.26
C PRO A 9 38.33 28.88 39.10
N GLY A 10 39.00 27.72 39.04
CA GLY A 10 38.75 26.66 38.06
C GLY A 10 37.33 26.10 38.16
N GLY A 11 36.61 26.16 37.04
CA GLY A 11 35.31 25.51 36.87
C GLY A 11 35.44 23.99 36.86
N TYR A 12 34.69 23.36 37.77
CA TYR A 12 34.56 21.92 37.95
C TYR A 12 34.19 21.20 36.64
N ARG A 13 35.05 20.26 36.21
CA ARG A 13 34.72 19.27 35.19
C ARG A 13 33.80 18.20 35.81
N GLY A 14 32.50 18.35 35.57
CA GLY A 14 31.49 17.35 35.93
C GLY A 14 31.70 16.05 35.14
N TRP A 15 32.05 14.99 35.85
CA TRP A 15 32.10 13.62 35.36
C TRP A 15 30.68 13.05 35.23
N GLY A 16 30.39 12.40 34.10
CA GLY A 16 29.43 11.28 34.07
C GLY A 16 27.95 11.60 33.79
N ALA A 17 27.64 12.48 32.84
CA ALA A 17 26.33 12.36 32.18
C ALA A 17 26.39 11.17 31.22
N TRP A 18 25.71 10.07 31.56
CA TRP A 18 25.41 8.98 30.63
C TRP A 18 24.49 9.55 29.53
N GLN A 19 25.11 10.22 28.56
CA GLN A 19 24.45 10.65 27.34
C GLN A 19 24.08 9.35 26.62
N GLY A 20 22.79 9.07 26.51
CA GLY A 20 22.31 7.91 25.74
C GLY A 20 22.94 7.88 24.35
N PRO A 21 22.93 6.73 23.66
CA PRO A 21 23.57 6.58 22.35
C PRO A 21 23.26 7.80 21.46
N PRO A 22 24.27 8.39 20.80
CA PRO A 22 24.10 9.63 20.06
C PRO A 22 22.88 9.50 19.12
N PRO A 23 21.99 10.51 19.06
CA PRO A 23 20.79 10.45 18.25
C PRO A 23 21.18 10.07 16.81
N ALA A 24 20.63 8.95 16.32
CA ALA A 24 20.87 8.52 14.96
C ALA A 24 20.57 9.69 14.00
N ALA A 25 21.43 9.90 13.01
CA ALA A 25 21.25 10.98 12.04
C ALA A 25 19.84 10.89 11.43
N LYS A 26 19.13 12.02 11.41
CA LYS A 26 17.82 12.20 10.77
C LYS A 26 17.93 13.23 9.64
N PRO A 27 18.51 12.88 8.48
CA PRO A 27 18.55 13.81 7.35
C PRO A 27 17.15 14.19 6.85
N GLY A 28 16.17 13.30 7.05
CA GLY A 28 14.76 13.51 6.72
C GLY A 28 13.83 13.11 7.85
N VAL A 29 12.66 12.56 7.50
CA VAL A 29 11.53 12.30 8.41
C VAL A 29 11.66 11.06 9.30
N ILE A 30 12.64 10.18 9.06
CA ILE A 30 12.87 8.96 9.84
C ILE A 30 14.33 8.83 10.31
N PRO A 31 14.58 8.16 11.45
CA PRO A 31 15.94 7.84 11.88
C PRO A 31 16.57 6.76 10.98
N LEU A 32 17.87 6.89 10.71
CA LEU A 32 18.64 5.91 9.92
C LEU A 32 19.03 4.68 10.76
N ARG A 33 18.03 4.00 11.33
CA ARG A 33 18.19 2.76 12.13
C ARG A 33 17.00 1.82 11.84
N PRO A 34 17.08 0.54 12.24
CA PRO A 34 15.93 -0.36 12.17
C PRO A 34 14.71 0.26 12.88
N LEU A 35 13.59 0.38 12.16
CA LEU A 35 12.44 1.15 12.61
C LEU A 35 11.51 0.32 13.51
N GLY A 36 10.88 0.93 14.50
CA GLY A 36 9.72 0.39 15.21
C GLY A 36 8.44 0.44 14.37
N VAL A 37 7.38 -0.25 14.80
CA VAL A 37 6.06 -0.18 14.14
C VAL A 37 5.51 1.24 14.19
N GLY A 38 5.55 1.87 15.36
CA GLY A 38 5.13 3.26 15.55
C GLY A 38 5.96 4.24 14.70
N GLU A 39 7.28 4.06 14.64
CA GLU A 39 8.16 4.90 13.80
C GLU A 39 7.86 4.79 12.29
N ILE A 40 7.39 3.62 11.82
CA ILE A 40 6.95 3.44 10.42
C ILE A 40 5.65 4.20 10.16
N LEU A 41 4.67 4.09 11.05
CA LEU A 41 3.38 4.79 10.91
C LEU A 41 3.57 6.31 11.04
N ASP A 42 4.30 6.75 12.07
CA ASP A 42 4.64 8.17 12.28
C ASP A 42 5.49 8.70 11.13
N GLY A 43 6.41 7.90 10.59
CA GLY A 43 7.19 8.21 9.41
C GLY A 43 6.31 8.45 8.18
N ALA A 44 5.30 7.63 7.96
CA ALA A 44 4.37 7.79 6.83
C ALA A 44 3.54 9.08 6.98
N VAL A 45 2.99 9.34 8.18
CA VAL A 45 2.18 10.54 8.46
C VAL A 45 3.03 11.81 8.43
N SER A 46 4.24 11.78 8.99
CA SER A 46 5.17 12.92 8.95
C SER A 46 5.64 13.23 7.54
N THR A 47 5.90 12.21 6.71
CA THR A 47 6.17 12.38 5.26
C THR A 47 5.01 13.10 4.58
N MET A 48 3.78 12.63 4.81
CA MET A 48 2.56 13.24 4.26
C MET A 48 2.43 14.70 4.71
N ARG A 49 2.67 15.00 5.99
CA ARG A 49 2.56 16.37 6.54
C ARG A 49 3.63 17.30 5.99
N ALA A 50 4.88 16.84 5.93
CA ALA A 50 6.01 17.64 5.46
C ALA A 50 5.89 17.98 3.96
N HIS A 51 5.31 17.08 3.17
CA HIS A 51 5.17 17.23 1.72
C HIS A 51 3.70 17.26 1.26
N TRP A 52 2.80 17.80 2.09
CA TRP A 52 1.35 17.69 1.92
C TRP A 52 0.86 18.18 0.54
N ARG A 53 1.46 19.25 0.00
CA ARG A 53 1.07 19.80 -1.31
C ARG A 53 1.29 18.81 -2.44
N THR A 54 2.46 18.17 -2.45
CA THR A 54 2.82 17.17 -3.48
C THR A 54 2.05 15.88 -3.25
N VAL A 55 2.02 15.40 -2.02
CA VAL A 55 1.40 14.13 -1.64
C VAL A 55 -0.11 14.15 -1.87
N LEU A 56 -0.82 15.14 -1.31
CA LEU A 56 -2.26 15.26 -1.47
C LEU A 56 -2.64 15.69 -2.89
N GLY A 57 -1.80 16.48 -3.57
CA GLY A 57 -2.01 16.84 -4.97
C GLY A 57 -1.97 15.62 -5.90
N ILE A 58 -1.00 14.71 -5.70
CA ILE A 58 -0.93 13.43 -6.41
C ILE A 58 -2.15 12.57 -6.08
N SER A 59 -2.44 12.36 -4.80
CA SER A 59 -3.55 11.48 -4.40
C SER A 59 -4.90 11.99 -4.89
N LEU A 60 -5.16 13.30 -4.77
CA LEU A 60 -6.38 13.92 -5.28
C LEU A 60 -6.50 13.77 -6.80
N SER A 61 -5.44 14.09 -7.54
CA SER A 61 -5.47 14.01 -9.01
C SER A 61 -5.75 12.58 -9.47
N VAL A 62 -5.07 11.60 -8.88
CA VAL A 62 -5.27 10.19 -9.23
C VAL A 62 -6.64 9.70 -8.80
N ALA A 63 -7.10 10.05 -7.59
CA ALA A 63 -8.42 9.66 -7.08
C ALA A 63 -9.54 10.24 -7.95
N VAL A 64 -9.50 11.54 -8.28
CA VAL A 64 -10.50 12.19 -9.14
C VAL A 64 -10.53 11.56 -10.53
N LEU A 65 -9.37 11.35 -11.16
CA LEU A 65 -9.32 10.74 -12.50
C LEU A 65 -9.86 9.31 -12.48
N THR A 66 -9.51 8.53 -11.46
CA THR A 66 -9.99 7.16 -11.29
C THR A 66 -11.50 7.16 -11.08
N GLU A 67 -12.01 8.01 -10.19
CA GLU A 67 -13.42 8.07 -9.85
C GLU A 67 -14.28 8.56 -11.01
N ILE A 68 -13.81 9.55 -11.78
CA ILE A 68 -14.53 9.98 -12.99
C ILE A 68 -14.71 8.80 -13.96
N VAL A 69 -13.65 8.03 -14.19
CA VAL A 69 -13.73 6.86 -15.07
C VAL A 69 -14.67 5.81 -14.49
N VAL A 70 -14.62 5.55 -13.17
CA VAL A 70 -15.50 4.60 -12.49
C VAL A 70 -16.97 5.04 -12.58
N VAL A 71 -17.28 6.29 -12.28
CA VAL A 71 -18.65 6.85 -12.34
C VAL A 71 -19.18 6.81 -13.77
N LEU A 72 -18.38 7.17 -14.77
CA LEU A 72 -18.78 7.10 -16.18
C LEU A 72 -19.00 5.66 -16.65
N LEU A 73 -18.15 4.72 -16.25
CA LEU A 73 -18.32 3.31 -16.57
C LEU A 73 -19.60 2.76 -15.93
N GLN A 74 -19.84 3.08 -14.65
CA GLN A 74 -21.05 2.64 -13.97
C GLN A 74 -22.30 3.24 -14.62
N GLY A 75 -22.35 4.57 -14.78
CA GLY A 75 -23.53 5.26 -15.28
C GLY A 75 -23.83 5.10 -16.78
N LEU A 76 -22.83 4.84 -17.63
CA LEU A 76 -23.03 4.74 -19.09
C LEU A 76 -22.95 3.32 -19.65
N VAL A 77 -22.24 2.41 -18.98
CA VAL A 77 -21.95 1.07 -19.52
C VAL A 77 -22.61 -0.01 -18.68
N LEU A 78 -22.49 0.07 -17.35
CA LEU A 78 -22.88 -1.01 -16.46
C LEU A 78 -24.34 -0.92 -16.00
N ASN A 79 -24.91 0.28 -15.89
CA ASN A 79 -26.29 0.47 -15.43
C ASN A 79 -27.33 -0.24 -16.31
N GLU A 80 -27.11 -0.27 -17.63
CA GLU A 80 -28.04 -0.87 -18.60
C GLU A 80 -27.73 -2.36 -18.90
N SER A 81 -26.62 -2.91 -18.42
CA SER A 81 -26.10 -4.20 -18.89
C SER A 81 -26.05 -5.31 -17.84
N VAL A 82 -26.37 -5.04 -16.58
CA VAL A 82 -26.35 -6.05 -15.52
C VAL A 82 -27.79 -6.45 -15.17
N ASP A 83 -28.24 -7.56 -15.75
CA ASP A 83 -29.51 -8.18 -15.40
C ASP A 83 -29.35 -8.98 -14.09
N THR A 84 -29.62 -8.32 -12.96
CA THR A 84 -29.55 -8.95 -11.62
C THR A 84 -30.85 -9.61 -11.20
N GLU A 85 -31.91 -9.56 -12.01
CA GLU A 85 -33.24 -10.08 -11.64
C GLU A 85 -33.18 -11.59 -11.31
N ALA A 86 -32.34 -12.34 -12.01
CA ALA A 86 -32.12 -13.76 -11.76
C ALA A 86 -31.39 -14.07 -10.43
N LEU A 87 -30.77 -13.08 -9.77
CA LEU A 87 -30.12 -13.26 -8.46
C LEU A 87 -31.14 -13.22 -7.31
N ASP A 88 -32.26 -12.52 -7.50
CA ASP A 88 -33.32 -12.34 -6.50
C ASP A 88 -34.52 -13.29 -6.74
N ASP A 89 -34.52 -14.04 -7.84
CA ASP A 89 -35.56 -15.02 -8.16
C ASP A 89 -35.22 -16.43 -7.59
N PRO A 90 -35.95 -16.92 -6.56
CA PRO A 90 -35.75 -18.25 -5.99
C PRO A 90 -36.11 -19.40 -6.96
N SER A 91 -36.73 -19.10 -8.10
CA SER A 91 -37.06 -20.03 -9.17
C SER A 91 -36.13 -19.95 -10.39
N ALA A 92 -35.12 -19.07 -10.36
CA ALA A 92 -34.15 -18.92 -11.45
C ALA A 92 -33.46 -20.24 -11.80
N THR A 93 -33.33 -20.51 -13.09
CA THR A 93 -32.58 -21.68 -13.55
C THR A 93 -31.08 -21.50 -13.30
N VAL A 94 -30.36 -22.62 -13.19
CA VAL A 94 -28.88 -22.59 -13.06
C VAL A 94 -28.23 -21.84 -14.24
N GLY A 95 -28.83 -21.87 -15.42
CA GLY A 95 -28.35 -21.14 -16.60
C GLY A 95 -28.53 -19.62 -16.51
N GLU A 96 -29.64 -19.16 -15.92
CA GLU A 96 -29.90 -17.74 -15.68
C GLU A 96 -29.01 -17.21 -14.55
N LEU A 97 -28.91 -17.97 -13.46
CA LEU A 97 -28.05 -17.61 -12.34
C LEU A 97 -26.56 -17.52 -12.74
N THR A 98 -26.08 -18.47 -13.55
CA THR A 98 -24.68 -18.44 -14.04
C THR A 98 -24.42 -17.28 -15.00
N ARG A 99 -25.39 -16.86 -15.80
CA ARG A 99 -25.28 -15.67 -16.65
C ARG A 99 -25.25 -14.39 -15.82
N ALA A 100 -26.22 -14.20 -14.92
CA ALA A 100 -26.26 -13.03 -14.03
C ALA A 100 -24.99 -12.90 -13.17
N LEU A 101 -24.49 -14.02 -12.65
CA LEU A 101 -23.21 -14.05 -11.95
C LEU A 101 -22.04 -13.68 -12.87
N SER A 102 -21.99 -14.20 -14.10
CA SER A 102 -20.93 -13.89 -15.06
C SER A 102 -20.92 -12.41 -15.43
N ASP A 103 -22.09 -11.83 -15.69
CA ASP A 103 -22.24 -10.41 -16.04
C ASP A 103 -21.86 -9.52 -14.85
N THR A 104 -22.26 -9.87 -13.63
CA THR A 104 -21.85 -9.20 -12.40
C THR A 104 -20.33 -9.30 -12.16
N MET A 105 -19.73 -10.45 -12.43
CA MET A 105 -18.28 -10.63 -12.30
C MET A 105 -17.51 -9.84 -13.35
N LEU A 106 -18.01 -9.77 -14.58
CA LEU A 106 -17.39 -8.98 -15.65
C LEU A 106 -17.48 -7.48 -15.35
N SER A 107 -18.65 -6.98 -14.96
CA SER A 107 -18.86 -5.56 -14.61
C SER A 107 -17.99 -5.13 -13.42
N SER A 108 -18.02 -5.91 -12.34
CA SER A 108 -17.19 -5.69 -11.15
C SER A 108 -15.70 -5.82 -11.48
N GLY A 109 -15.34 -6.74 -12.39
CA GLY A 109 -13.98 -6.92 -12.88
C GLY A 109 -13.44 -5.68 -13.59
N VAL A 110 -14.24 -5.04 -14.45
CA VAL A 110 -13.85 -3.80 -15.15
C VAL A 110 -13.62 -2.65 -14.16
N VAL A 111 -14.55 -2.45 -13.21
CA VAL A 111 -14.40 -1.43 -12.16
C VAL A 111 -13.15 -1.70 -11.32
N LEU A 112 -12.94 -2.96 -10.93
CA LEU A 112 -11.74 -3.37 -10.18
C LEU A 112 -10.46 -3.06 -10.95
N LEU A 113 -10.41 -3.32 -12.26
CA LEU A 113 -9.25 -3.02 -13.10
C LEU A 113 -8.94 -1.51 -13.16
N VAL A 114 -9.96 -0.67 -13.27
CA VAL A 114 -9.81 0.80 -13.28
C VAL A 114 -9.29 1.29 -11.92
N THR A 115 -9.88 0.83 -10.84
CA THR A 115 -9.44 1.15 -9.47
C THR A 115 -8.01 0.67 -9.21
N LEU A 116 -7.66 -0.51 -9.73
CA LEU A 116 -6.30 -1.05 -9.64
C LEU A 116 -5.30 -0.16 -10.39
N LEU A 117 -5.65 0.31 -11.61
CA LEU A 117 -4.82 1.24 -12.38
C LEU A 117 -4.58 2.55 -11.62
N GLY A 118 -5.62 3.14 -11.05
CA GLY A 118 -5.51 4.32 -10.19
C GLY A 118 -4.56 4.08 -9.02
N THR A 119 -4.77 2.97 -8.29
CA THR A 119 -3.94 2.57 -7.16
C THR A 119 -2.47 2.38 -7.55
N ILE A 120 -2.19 1.81 -8.73
CA ILE A 120 -0.83 1.62 -9.26
C ILE A 120 -0.15 2.96 -9.49
N VAL A 121 -0.84 3.90 -10.16
CA VAL A 121 -0.29 5.24 -10.44
C VAL A 121 -0.05 6.01 -9.13
N ALA A 122 -1.02 5.99 -8.21
CA ALA A 122 -0.85 6.61 -6.89
C ALA A 122 0.34 5.99 -6.15
N THR A 123 0.42 4.67 -6.07
CA THR A 123 1.49 3.95 -5.38
C THR A 123 2.85 4.30 -6.00
N ALA A 124 2.99 4.33 -7.32
CA ALA A 124 4.25 4.65 -8.00
C ALA A 124 4.74 6.05 -7.66
N LEU A 125 3.85 7.05 -7.78
CA LEU A 125 4.19 8.45 -7.57
C LEU A 125 4.47 8.74 -6.10
N LEU A 126 3.63 8.25 -5.21
CA LEU A 126 3.80 8.41 -3.77
C LEU A 126 5.05 7.67 -3.28
N THR A 127 5.38 6.51 -3.86
CA THR A 127 6.61 5.79 -3.53
C THR A 127 7.86 6.62 -3.79
N MET A 128 7.93 7.30 -4.94
CA MET A 128 9.05 8.17 -5.27
C MET A 128 9.15 9.39 -4.35
N VAL A 129 8.00 9.99 -4.01
CA VAL A 129 7.94 11.11 -3.06
C VAL A 129 8.41 10.68 -1.68
N THR A 130 7.89 9.58 -1.14
CA THR A 130 8.30 9.05 0.17
C THR A 130 9.79 8.70 0.18
N SER A 131 10.31 8.06 -0.86
CA SER A 131 11.73 7.70 -0.92
C SER A 131 12.66 8.91 -0.85
N ARG A 132 12.36 9.98 -1.59
CA ARG A 132 13.17 11.21 -1.56
C ARG A 132 12.97 12.01 -0.28
N ALA A 133 11.76 12.02 0.29
CA ALA A 133 11.45 12.68 1.56
C ALA A 133 12.22 12.05 2.75
N VAL A 134 12.40 10.72 2.75
CA VAL A 134 13.24 10.02 3.72
C VAL A 134 14.70 10.49 3.66
N LEU A 135 15.17 10.88 2.48
CA LEU A 135 16.51 11.43 2.26
C LEU A 135 16.59 12.97 2.48
N GLY A 136 15.52 13.59 2.97
CA GLY A 136 15.45 15.05 3.19
C GLY A 136 15.33 15.88 1.91
N LYS A 137 15.07 15.25 0.77
CA LYS A 137 14.93 15.93 -0.52
C LYS A 137 13.47 16.20 -0.84
N SER A 138 13.14 17.43 -1.22
CA SER A 138 11.84 17.76 -1.78
C SER A 138 11.69 17.22 -3.22
N VAL A 139 10.45 16.93 -3.59
CA VAL A 139 10.09 16.43 -4.94
C VAL A 139 8.86 17.16 -5.40
N THR A 140 8.90 17.62 -6.65
CA THR A 140 7.73 18.14 -7.35
C THR A 140 6.92 17.01 -7.99
N ILE A 141 5.65 17.26 -8.29
CA ILE A 141 4.78 16.27 -8.95
C ILE A 141 5.34 15.88 -10.33
N ALA A 142 5.88 16.86 -11.07
CA ALA A 142 6.47 16.64 -12.39
C ALA A 142 7.70 15.72 -12.33
N GLU A 143 8.60 15.93 -11.37
CA GLU A 143 9.77 15.07 -11.16
C GLU A 143 9.35 13.65 -10.76
N ALA A 144 8.37 13.52 -9.86
CA ALA A 144 7.84 12.22 -9.45
C ALA A 144 7.26 11.46 -10.65
N TRP A 145 6.53 12.14 -11.54
CA TRP A 145 6.01 11.56 -12.77
C TRP A 145 7.12 11.12 -13.74
N GLN A 146 8.11 11.99 -13.97
CA GLN A 146 9.23 11.69 -14.88
C GLN A 146 10.06 10.50 -14.41
N ASP A 147 10.25 10.34 -13.10
CA ASP A 147 10.98 9.21 -12.52
C ASP A 147 10.17 7.90 -12.55
N SER A 148 8.85 7.98 -12.33
CA SER A 148 7.97 6.81 -12.25
C SER A 148 7.51 6.29 -13.62
N ARG A 149 7.27 7.17 -14.61
CA ARG A 149 6.70 6.80 -15.92
C ARG A 149 7.39 5.61 -16.62
N PRO A 150 8.74 5.45 -16.61
CA PRO A 150 9.39 4.36 -17.36
C PRO A 150 9.11 2.99 -16.73
N GLN A 151 8.62 2.98 -15.50
CA GLN A 151 8.40 1.77 -14.72
C GLN A 151 6.92 1.44 -14.55
N LEU A 152 5.99 2.34 -14.93
CA LEU A 152 4.55 2.13 -14.77
C LEU A 152 4.06 0.85 -15.46
N ALA A 153 4.53 0.55 -16.67
CA ALA A 153 4.14 -0.68 -17.37
C ALA A 153 4.61 -1.95 -16.64
N LYS A 154 5.82 -1.91 -16.07
CA LYS A 154 6.37 -3.03 -15.28
C LYS A 154 5.67 -3.17 -13.93
N LEU A 155 5.33 -2.05 -13.30
CA LEU A 155 4.56 -2.02 -12.06
C LEU A 155 3.14 -2.53 -12.29
N PHE A 156 2.50 -2.16 -13.40
CA PHE A 156 1.21 -2.69 -13.80
C PHE A 156 1.24 -4.20 -13.96
N GLY A 157 2.22 -4.72 -14.73
CA GLY A 157 2.42 -6.15 -14.87
C GLY A 157 2.68 -6.85 -13.53
N LEU A 158 3.46 -6.24 -12.63
CA LEU A 158 3.73 -6.78 -11.30
C LEU A 158 2.47 -6.80 -10.41
N THR A 159 1.72 -5.71 -10.38
CA THR A 159 0.51 -5.55 -9.56
C THR A 159 -0.62 -6.44 -10.05
N LEU A 160 -0.68 -6.78 -11.34
CA LEU A 160 -1.60 -7.80 -11.86
C LEU A 160 -1.09 -9.22 -11.58
N LEU A 161 0.22 -9.44 -11.68
CA LEU A 161 0.82 -10.76 -11.50
C LEU A 161 0.70 -11.28 -10.07
N ILE A 162 0.89 -10.44 -9.04
CA ILE A 162 0.81 -10.86 -7.63
C ILE A 162 -0.57 -11.43 -7.26
N PRO A 163 -1.71 -10.74 -7.49
CA PRO A 163 -3.03 -11.29 -7.21
C PRO A 163 -3.33 -12.48 -8.11
N LEU A 164 -2.87 -12.50 -9.37
CA LEU A 164 -3.05 -13.66 -10.25
C LEU A 164 -2.34 -14.91 -9.71
N ILE A 165 -1.16 -14.76 -9.11
CA ILE A 165 -0.49 -15.86 -8.39
C ILE A 165 -1.35 -16.34 -7.23
N GLY A 166 -1.95 -15.42 -6.45
CA GLY A 166 -2.87 -15.75 -5.37
C GLY A 166 -4.09 -16.53 -5.85
N VAL A 167 -4.77 -16.03 -6.89
CA VAL A 167 -5.91 -16.69 -7.53
C VAL A 167 -5.53 -18.06 -8.07
N ALA A 168 -4.39 -18.19 -8.74
CA ALA A 168 -3.91 -19.47 -9.26
C ALA A 168 -3.66 -20.50 -8.14
N ILE A 169 -3.13 -20.07 -7.00
CA ILE A 169 -2.94 -20.94 -5.82
C ILE A 169 -4.29 -21.41 -5.29
N VAL A 170 -5.25 -20.49 -5.11
CA VAL A 170 -6.60 -20.82 -4.62
C VAL A 170 -7.31 -21.76 -5.60
N ALA A 171 -7.30 -21.44 -6.89
CA ALA A 171 -7.90 -22.26 -7.94
C ALA A 171 -7.28 -23.67 -7.96
N ALA A 172 -5.95 -23.78 -7.84
CA ALA A 172 -5.28 -25.09 -7.78
C ALA A 172 -5.68 -25.89 -6.53
N GLY A 173 -5.89 -25.23 -5.40
CA GLY A 173 -6.33 -25.88 -4.16
C GLY A 173 -7.78 -26.33 -4.17
N THR A 174 -8.68 -25.58 -4.82
CA THR A 174 -10.11 -25.92 -4.90
C THR A 174 -10.41 -26.91 -6.03
N LEU A 175 -9.56 -26.98 -7.05
CA LEU A 175 -9.76 -27.80 -8.26
C LEU A 175 -10.12 -29.26 -7.98
N PRO A 176 -9.47 -30.00 -7.07
CA PRO A 176 -9.82 -31.39 -6.80
C PRO A 176 -11.26 -31.55 -6.28
N GLY A 177 -11.71 -30.65 -5.39
CA GLY A 177 -13.07 -30.69 -4.84
C GLY A 177 -14.13 -30.35 -5.88
N LEU A 178 -13.85 -29.36 -6.72
CA LEU A 178 -14.69 -29.01 -7.88
C LEU A 178 -14.86 -30.18 -8.84
N LEU A 179 -13.78 -30.89 -9.19
CA LEU A 179 -13.86 -32.05 -10.07
C LEU A 179 -14.69 -33.19 -9.48
N ILE A 180 -14.58 -33.45 -8.18
CA ILE A 180 -15.39 -34.48 -7.49
C ILE A 180 -16.87 -34.08 -7.43
N ALA A 181 -17.16 -32.80 -7.18
CA ALA A 181 -18.53 -32.31 -7.16
C ALA A 181 -19.20 -32.47 -8.54
N LEU A 182 -18.46 -32.12 -9.62
CA LEU A 182 -18.91 -32.29 -11.00
C LEU A 182 -19.06 -33.76 -11.42
N ALA A 183 -18.33 -34.67 -10.79
CA ALA A 183 -18.44 -36.12 -11.02
C ALA A 183 -19.64 -36.77 -10.31
N GLY A 184 -20.49 -36.00 -9.61
CA GLY A 184 -21.74 -36.48 -9.01
C GLY A 184 -21.69 -36.65 -7.48
N ALA A 185 -20.54 -36.43 -6.84
CA ALA A 185 -20.40 -36.44 -5.38
C ALA A 185 -20.37 -35.00 -4.84
N SER A 186 -21.47 -34.27 -5.00
CA SER A 186 -21.57 -32.82 -4.73
C SER A 186 -21.20 -32.44 -3.29
N GLU A 187 -21.71 -33.15 -2.28
CA GLU A 187 -21.42 -32.86 -0.86
C GLU A 187 -19.95 -33.09 -0.51
N ALA A 188 -19.39 -34.24 -0.92
CA ALA A 188 -17.99 -34.58 -0.67
C ALA A 188 -17.03 -33.67 -1.44
N GLY A 189 -17.39 -33.33 -2.69
CA GLY A 189 -16.63 -32.41 -3.52
C GLY A 189 -16.65 -30.97 -3.00
N ALA A 190 -17.80 -30.49 -2.54
CA ALA A 190 -17.92 -29.19 -1.89
C ALA A 190 -17.09 -29.13 -0.60
N GLY A 191 -17.17 -30.16 0.25
CA GLY A 191 -16.35 -30.26 1.45
C GLY A 191 -14.85 -30.21 1.15
N LEU A 192 -14.40 -30.95 0.14
CA LEU A 192 -13.00 -30.94 -0.28
C LEU A 192 -12.58 -29.59 -0.90
N ALA A 193 -13.46 -28.95 -1.68
CA ALA A 193 -13.19 -27.64 -2.27
C ALA A 193 -13.03 -26.57 -1.19
N VAL A 194 -13.86 -26.60 -0.14
CA VAL A 194 -13.74 -25.70 1.01
C VAL A 194 -12.43 -25.94 1.75
N LEU A 195 -12.10 -27.19 2.06
CA LEU A 195 -10.84 -27.52 2.77
C LEU A 195 -9.61 -27.14 1.94
N GLY A 196 -9.59 -27.47 0.65
CA GLY A 196 -8.54 -27.11 -0.28
C GLY A 196 -8.42 -25.59 -0.47
N GLY A 197 -9.55 -24.90 -0.55
CA GLY A 197 -9.63 -23.44 -0.64
C GLY A 197 -9.11 -22.74 0.61
N LEU A 198 -9.41 -23.24 1.82
CA LEU A 198 -8.86 -22.71 3.06
C LEU A 198 -7.34 -22.88 3.14
N GLY A 199 -6.83 -24.08 2.85
CA GLY A 199 -5.39 -24.34 2.83
C GLY A 199 -4.66 -23.50 1.79
N ALA A 200 -5.24 -23.39 0.59
CA ALA A 200 -4.71 -22.58 -0.49
C ALA A 200 -4.83 -21.08 -0.20
N GLY A 201 -5.86 -20.64 0.52
CA GLY A 201 -6.01 -19.25 0.97
C GLY A 201 -4.88 -18.84 1.92
N VAL A 202 -4.54 -19.72 2.88
CA VAL A 202 -3.38 -19.50 3.76
C VAL A 202 -2.08 -19.45 2.96
N ALA A 203 -1.90 -20.37 1.99
CA ALA A 203 -0.72 -20.37 1.13
C ALA A 203 -0.64 -19.12 0.24
N ALA A 204 -1.77 -18.68 -0.33
CA ALA A 204 -1.87 -17.47 -1.15
C ALA A 204 -1.52 -16.23 -0.31
N LEU A 205 -2.08 -16.10 0.89
CA LEU A 205 -1.75 -15.02 1.82
C LEU A 205 -0.26 -15.02 2.15
N TRP A 206 0.31 -16.19 2.46
CA TRP A 206 1.73 -16.33 2.74
C TRP A 206 2.60 -15.81 1.59
N ILE A 207 2.27 -16.20 0.35
CA ILE A 207 3.00 -15.79 -0.86
C ILE A 207 2.81 -14.30 -1.16
N VAL A 208 1.58 -13.77 -1.08
CA VAL A 208 1.30 -12.35 -1.35
C VAL A 208 2.08 -11.45 -0.39
N ILE A 209 2.10 -11.77 0.90
CA ILE A 209 2.89 -11.01 1.90
C ILE A 209 4.39 -11.13 1.62
N ARG A 210 4.86 -12.30 1.20
CA ARG A 210 6.26 -12.48 0.79
C ARG A 210 6.65 -11.63 -0.42
N LEU A 211 5.69 -11.29 -1.26
CA LEU A 211 5.87 -10.50 -2.49
C LEU A 211 5.45 -9.03 -2.33
N SER A 212 4.99 -8.58 -1.16
CA SER A 212 4.42 -7.25 -0.99
C SER A 212 5.43 -6.10 -1.15
N LEU A 213 6.73 -6.38 -0.94
CA LEU A 213 7.81 -5.41 -1.13
C LEU A 213 8.35 -5.40 -2.57
N ALA A 214 7.74 -6.15 -3.49
CA ALA A 214 8.18 -6.18 -4.88
C ALA A 214 7.94 -4.84 -5.59
N SER A 215 6.84 -4.13 -5.28
CA SER A 215 6.53 -2.82 -5.86
C SER A 215 7.57 -1.75 -5.53
N PRO A 216 7.94 -1.51 -4.26
CA PRO A 216 9.01 -0.58 -3.94
C PRO A 216 10.39 -1.07 -4.42
N ALA A 217 10.67 -2.38 -4.43
CA ALA A 217 11.91 -2.91 -5.00
C ALA A 217 12.01 -2.63 -6.51
N LEU A 218 10.90 -2.78 -7.25
CA LEU A 218 10.85 -2.47 -8.68
C LEU A 218 11.10 -0.99 -8.90
N MET A 219 10.31 -0.12 -8.25
CA MET A 219 10.40 1.34 -8.37
C MET A 219 11.76 1.91 -8.01
N LEU A 220 12.31 1.50 -6.86
CA LEU A 220 13.50 2.13 -6.27
C LEU A 220 14.79 1.52 -6.80
N GLU A 221 14.84 0.22 -7.10
CA GLU A 221 16.03 -0.43 -7.67
C GLU A 221 16.02 -0.43 -9.21
N LYS A 222 14.95 0.08 -9.85
CA LYS A 222 14.76 0.11 -11.32
C LYS A 222 14.94 -1.26 -11.99
N GLN A 223 14.57 -2.33 -11.28
CA GLN A 223 14.78 -3.71 -11.72
C GLN A 223 13.61 -4.25 -12.58
N GLY A 224 13.83 -5.41 -13.22
CA GLY A 224 12.77 -6.16 -13.88
C GLY A 224 11.89 -6.93 -12.89
N ILE A 225 10.67 -7.31 -13.31
CA ILE A 225 9.64 -7.98 -12.49
C ILE A 225 10.20 -9.20 -11.74
N LYS A 226 10.88 -10.12 -12.43
CA LYS A 226 11.44 -11.34 -11.81
C LYS A 226 12.47 -11.03 -10.71
N LYS A 227 13.34 -10.04 -10.93
CA LYS A 227 14.34 -9.62 -9.95
C LYS A 227 13.67 -8.97 -8.75
N ALA A 228 12.67 -8.10 -8.97
CA ALA A 228 11.89 -7.46 -7.90
C ALA A 228 11.15 -8.48 -7.02
N LEU A 229 10.53 -9.50 -7.61
CA LEU A 229 9.87 -10.60 -6.86
C LEU A 229 10.86 -11.39 -6.00
N THR A 230 11.99 -11.78 -6.59
CA THR A 230 13.04 -12.51 -5.88
C THR A 230 13.62 -11.67 -4.74
N ARG A 231 13.78 -10.36 -4.98
CA ARG A 231 14.26 -9.39 -4.00
C ARG A 231 13.31 -9.26 -2.82
N SER A 232 12.02 -9.04 -3.08
CA SER A 232 10.98 -9.03 -2.05
C SER A 232 11.01 -10.30 -1.20
N ALA A 233 11.06 -11.46 -1.85
CA ALA A 233 11.07 -12.74 -1.17
C ALA A 233 12.31 -12.97 -0.29
N LYS A 234 13.46 -12.35 -0.61
CA LYS A 234 14.67 -12.35 0.22
C LYS A 234 14.55 -11.38 1.40
N LEU A 235 14.00 -10.17 1.18
CA LEU A 235 13.83 -9.16 2.21
C LEU A 235 12.83 -9.57 3.30
N VAL A 236 11.70 -10.19 2.91
CA VAL A 236 10.65 -10.63 3.84
C VAL A 236 11.02 -11.96 4.55
N ARG A 237 12.03 -12.69 4.05
CA ARG A 237 12.43 -13.98 4.64
C ARG A 237 12.88 -13.76 6.09
N GLY A 238 12.25 -14.47 7.03
CA GLY A 238 12.56 -14.38 8.47
C GLY A 238 11.97 -13.17 9.20
N SER A 239 11.26 -12.28 8.51
CA SER A 239 10.54 -11.12 9.10
C SER A 239 9.06 -11.10 8.70
N TRP A 240 8.54 -12.21 8.17
CA TRP A 240 7.20 -12.33 7.59
C TRP A 240 6.10 -11.83 8.52
N TRP A 241 6.07 -12.27 9.79
CA TRP A 241 5.05 -11.85 10.77
C TRP A 241 5.04 -10.36 11.04
N ARG A 242 6.22 -9.73 11.04
CA ARG A 242 6.35 -8.29 11.21
C ARG A 242 5.83 -7.55 9.98
N VAL A 243 6.20 -7.99 8.78
CA VAL A 243 5.74 -7.39 7.52
C VAL A 243 4.23 -7.56 7.36
N PHE A 244 3.69 -8.73 7.69
CA PHE A 244 2.26 -8.99 7.75
C PHE A 244 1.55 -8.06 8.75
N GLY A 245 2.00 -8.05 10.01
CA GLY A 245 1.35 -7.28 11.07
C GLY A 245 1.34 -5.77 10.81
N ILE A 246 2.43 -5.20 10.28
CA ILE A 246 2.51 -3.77 9.98
C ILE A 246 1.61 -3.43 8.77
N GLN A 247 1.61 -4.25 7.72
CA GLN A 247 0.71 -4.04 6.59
C GLN A 247 -0.75 -4.20 6.98
N LEU A 248 -1.07 -5.20 7.79
CA LEU A 248 -2.42 -5.40 8.32
C LEU A 248 -2.86 -4.20 9.15
N LEU A 249 -2.01 -3.72 10.06
CA LEU A 249 -2.29 -2.54 10.86
C LEU A 249 -2.52 -1.29 9.99
N ALA A 250 -1.65 -1.06 9.00
CA ALA A 250 -1.80 0.06 8.07
C ALA A 250 -3.06 -0.07 7.22
N ALA A 251 -3.41 -1.28 6.78
CA ALA A 251 -4.64 -1.55 6.06
C ALA A 251 -5.87 -1.28 6.93
N ILE A 252 -5.88 -1.72 8.20
CA ILE A 252 -6.97 -1.43 9.13
C ILE A 252 -7.11 0.08 9.34
N ILE A 253 -6.02 0.80 9.61
CA ILE A 253 -6.05 2.26 9.80
C ILE A 253 -6.59 2.95 8.54
N ALA A 254 -6.08 2.57 7.35
CA ALA A 254 -6.54 3.15 6.10
C ALA A 254 -8.03 2.88 5.85
N ASN A 255 -8.50 1.65 6.08
CA ASN A 255 -9.91 1.31 5.93
C ASN A 255 -10.80 2.05 6.93
N VAL A 256 -10.40 2.19 8.19
CA VAL A 256 -11.14 2.97 9.19
C VAL A 256 -11.24 4.44 8.74
N VAL A 257 -10.13 5.04 8.30
CA VAL A 257 -10.12 6.42 7.80
C VAL A 257 -11.01 6.57 6.56
N ALA A 258 -10.94 5.64 5.60
CA ALA A 258 -11.81 5.64 4.43
C ALA A 258 -13.28 5.53 4.84
N SER A 259 -13.64 4.56 5.67
CA SER A 259 -15.03 4.32 6.09
C SER A 259 -15.64 5.50 6.83
N ILE A 260 -14.88 6.19 7.70
CA ILE A 260 -15.34 7.41 8.39
C ILE A 260 -15.79 8.49 7.39
N ILE A 261 -15.19 8.52 6.20
CA ILE A 261 -15.48 9.50 5.16
C ILE A 261 -16.54 8.97 4.19
N VAL A 262 -16.34 7.77 3.64
CA VAL A 262 -17.18 7.22 2.59
C VAL A 262 -18.59 6.95 3.09
N ILE A 263 -18.76 6.38 4.30
CA ILE A 263 -20.08 5.99 4.82
C ILE A 263 -21.05 7.18 4.89
N PRO A 264 -20.70 8.33 5.51
CA PRO A 264 -21.56 9.51 5.48
C PRO A 264 -21.95 9.97 4.08
N PHE A 265 -21.00 9.95 3.13
CA PHE A 265 -21.28 10.34 1.74
C PHE A 265 -22.23 9.35 1.05
N THR A 266 -22.11 8.05 1.33
CA THR A 266 -23.07 7.04 0.84
C THR A 266 -24.48 7.29 1.40
N PHE A 267 -24.60 7.63 2.69
CA PHE A 267 -25.90 7.97 3.28
C PHE A 267 -26.49 9.26 2.69
N ILE A 268 -25.68 10.29 2.50
CA ILE A 268 -26.11 11.54 1.85
C ILE A 268 -26.54 11.23 0.41
N ALA A 269 -25.77 10.44 -0.32
CA ALA A 269 -26.07 10.03 -1.69
C ALA A 269 -27.44 9.36 -1.80
N GLY A 270 -27.77 8.41 -0.92
CA GLY A 270 -29.08 7.77 -0.89
C GLY A 270 -30.21 8.71 -0.44
N ALA A 271 -29.95 9.62 0.50
CA ALA A 271 -30.93 10.60 0.94
C ALA A 271 -31.29 11.62 -0.16
N VAL A 272 -30.33 11.99 -1.02
CA VAL A 272 -30.53 12.99 -2.07
C VAL A 272 -30.88 12.40 -3.44
N SER A 273 -30.72 11.09 -3.65
CA SER A 273 -31.03 10.43 -4.93
C SER A 273 -32.53 10.31 -5.22
N GLY A 274 -33.38 10.58 -4.22
CA GLY A 274 -34.85 10.57 -4.36
C GLY A 274 -35.51 9.27 -3.88
N ASP A 275 -34.76 8.17 -3.79
CA ASP A 275 -35.24 6.85 -3.35
C ASP A 275 -35.20 6.67 -1.82
N GLY A 276 -34.70 7.67 -1.10
CA GLY A 276 -34.55 7.67 0.36
C GLY A 276 -33.61 6.57 0.86
N VAL A 277 -33.73 6.21 2.14
CA VAL A 277 -32.98 5.09 2.75
C VAL A 277 -33.49 3.73 2.22
N THR A 278 -34.66 3.68 1.59
CA THR A 278 -35.28 2.46 1.03
C THR A 278 -34.62 1.99 -0.26
N GLY A 279 -34.19 2.90 -1.15
CA GLY A 279 -33.38 2.53 -2.33
C GLY A 279 -31.97 2.02 -2.00
N PHE A 280 -31.53 2.13 -0.74
CA PHE A 280 -30.30 1.47 -0.26
C PHE A 280 -30.51 -0.01 0.08
N LEU A 281 -31.75 -0.41 0.41
CA LEU A 281 -32.12 -1.79 0.76
C LEU A 281 -32.75 -2.53 -0.42
N ASP A 282 -33.52 -1.82 -1.25
CA ASP A 282 -34.06 -2.31 -2.50
C ASP A 282 -32.97 -2.14 -3.57
N SER A 283 -32.15 -3.18 -3.74
CA SER A 283 -31.09 -3.26 -4.75
C SER A 283 -31.65 -3.41 -6.17
N THR A 284 -32.58 -2.55 -6.57
CA THR A 284 -33.09 -2.51 -7.94
C THR A 284 -32.04 -1.86 -8.84
N GLY A 285 -30.98 -2.60 -9.16
CA GLY A 285 -30.07 -2.55 -10.32
C GLY A 285 -29.43 -1.22 -10.78
N GLU A 286 -30.19 -0.12 -10.81
CA GLU A 286 -29.78 1.14 -11.41
C GLU A 286 -29.39 2.18 -10.34
N LEU A 287 -28.09 2.46 -10.24
CA LEU A 287 -27.61 3.54 -9.40
C LEU A 287 -27.75 4.87 -10.15
N GLY A 288 -28.66 5.74 -9.68
CA GLY A 288 -28.85 7.06 -10.27
C GLY A 288 -27.57 7.93 -10.24
N TRP A 289 -27.42 8.80 -11.24
CA TRP A 289 -26.27 9.71 -11.37
C TRP A 289 -25.98 10.53 -10.12
N THR A 290 -27.02 10.98 -9.41
CA THR A 290 -26.88 11.69 -8.13
C THR A 290 -26.17 10.83 -7.08
N PHE A 291 -26.54 9.55 -6.98
CA PHE A 291 -25.91 8.63 -6.03
C PHE A 291 -24.44 8.43 -6.38
N LEU A 292 -24.13 8.12 -7.65
CA LEU A 292 -22.78 7.88 -8.14
C LEU A 292 -21.87 9.09 -7.92
N ILE A 293 -22.35 10.30 -8.21
CA ILE A 293 -21.55 11.52 -8.06
C ILE A 293 -21.29 11.80 -6.56
N VAL A 294 -22.31 11.75 -5.72
CA VAL A 294 -22.15 12.09 -4.28
C VAL A 294 -21.29 11.05 -3.57
N SER A 295 -21.54 9.75 -3.79
CA SER A 295 -20.71 8.69 -3.22
C SER A 295 -19.28 8.72 -3.77
N GLY A 296 -19.12 9.04 -5.07
CA GLY A 296 -17.83 9.23 -5.71
C GLY A 296 -17.00 10.37 -5.09
N VAL A 297 -17.62 11.49 -4.69
CA VAL A 297 -16.91 12.54 -3.92
C VAL A 297 -16.38 11.99 -2.60
N GLY A 298 -17.18 11.18 -1.88
CA GLY A 298 -16.73 10.49 -0.67
C GLY A 298 -15.54 9.56 -0.92
N SER A 299 -15.61 8.76 -1.99
CA SER A 299 -14.54 7.87 -2.44
C SER A 299 -13.25 8.63 -2.77
N VAL A 300 -13.34 9.76 -3.48
CA VAL A 300 -12.20 10.63 -3.80
C VAL A 300 -11.52 11.14 -2.54
N ILE A 301 -12.29 11.67 -1.59
CA ILE A 301 -11.73 12.21 -0.33
C ILE A 301 -11.11 11.07 0.50
N GLY A 302 -11.77 9.92 0.60
CA GLY A 302 -11.25 8.73 1.28
C GLY A 302 -9.93 8.26 0.67
N SER A 303 -9.88 8.14 -0.66
CA SER A 303 -8.68 7.73 -1.42
C SER A 303 -7.54 8.75 -1.30
N MET A 304 -7.86 10.05 -1.35
CA MET A 304 -6.92 11.15 -1.19
C MET A 304 -6.10 11.04 0.11
N LEU A 305 -6.74 10.63 1.21
CA LEU A 305 -6.10 10.48 2.51
C LEU A 305 -5.45 9.11 2.74
N THR A 306 -5.99 8.06 2.14
CA THR A 306 -5.52 6.69 2.39
C THR A 306 -4.34 6.27 1.51
N PHE A 307 -4.26 6.73 0.26
CA PHE A 307 -3.14 6.41 -0.63
C PHE A 307 -1.76 6.77 -0.04
N PRO A 308 -1.54 7.96 0.56
CA PRO A 308 -0.26 8.31 1.17
C PRO A 308 0.13 7.40 2.33
N ILE A 309 -0.85 6.96 3.13
CA ILE A 309 -0.62 6.13 4.31
C ILE A 309 -0.14 4.75 3.85
N THR A 310 -0.86 4.11 2.94
CA THR A 310 -0.53 2.76 2.47
C THR A 310 0.77 2.72 1.67
N ALA A 311 0.98 3.70 0.78
CA ALA A 311 2.23 3.82 0.02
C ALA A 311 3.41 4.13 0.94
N GLY A 312 3.25 5.08 1.86
CA GLY A 312 4.29 5.50 2.80
C GLY A 312 4.75 4.36 3.69
N VAL A 313 3.81 3.61 4.29
CA VAL A 313 4.11 2.45 5.13
C VAL A 313 4.85 1.37 4.33
N THR A 314 4.39 1.05 3.12
CA THR A 314 5.02 0.01 2.28
C THR A 314 6.46 0.39 1.91
N VAL A 315 6.73 1.66 1.58
CA VAL A 315 8.08 2.15 1.29
C VAL A 315 8.97 2.13 2.52
N LEU A 316 8.48 2.60 3.67
CA LEU A 316 9.23 2.62 4.91
C LEU A 316 9.53 1.20 5.41
N LEU A 317 8.61 0.25 5.22
CA LEU A 317 8.86 -1.17 5.44
C LEU A 317 9.98 -1.71 4.56
N TYR A 318 9.97 -1.35 3.28
CA TYR A 318 11.04 -1.74 2.36
C TYR A 318 12.41 -1.17 2.78
N ILE A 319 12.45 0.11 3.17
CA ILE A 319 13.67 0.76 3.69
C ILE A 319 14.13 0.09 5.00
N ASP A 320 13.23 -0.17 5.95
CA ASP A 320 13.51 -0.89 7.21
C ASP A 320 14.12 -2.27 6.94
N GLN A 321 13.55 -3.04 6.01
CA GLN A 321 14.09 -4.36 5.67
C GLN A 321 15.47 -4.26 5.02
N ARG A 322 15.73 -3.25 4.19
CA ARG A 322 17.07 -3.02 3.65
C ARG A 322 18.08 -2.63 4.72
N ILE A 323 17.71 -1.75 5.66
CA ILE A 323 18.59 -1.41 6.80
C ILE A 323 18.93 -2.69 7.59
N ARG A 324 17.93 -3.51 7.93
CA ARG A 324 18.13 -4.73 8.73
C ARG A 324 18.91 -5.84 8.03
N ARG A 325 18.78 -5.97 6.70
CA ARG A 325 19.32 -7.10 5.94
C ARG A 325 20.62 -6.78 5.19
N GLU A 326 20.87 -5.51 4.89
CA GLU A 326 22.01 -5.06 4.07
C GLU A 326 22.96 -4.14 4.82
N ALA A 327 22.71 -3.82 6.09
CA ALA A 327 23.50 -2.89 6.88
C ALA A 327 23.69 -1.53 6.15
N LEU A 328 22.62 -1.02 5.53
CA LEU A 328 22.59 0.29 4.86
C LEU A 328 22.96 1.43 5.83
N ASP A 329 22.77 1.22 7.13
CA ASP A 329 23.22 2.10 8.21
C ASP A 329 24.73 2.31 8.21
N LEU A 330 25.55 1.31 7.84
CA LEU A 330 27.01 1.45 7.71
C LEU A 330 27.41 2.32 6.51
N GLU A 331 26.73 2.17 5.38
CA GLU A 331 26.99 2.97 4.17
C GLU A 331 26.50 4.42 4.36
N LEU A 332 25.35 4.61 5.01
CA LEU A 332 24.81 5.93 5.32
C LEU A 332 25.61 6.63 6.43
N ALA A 333 26.10 5.92 7.44
CA ALA A 333 27.00 6.48 8.46
C ALA A 333 28.33 6.92 7.85
N ARG A 334 28.83 6.19 6.85
CA ARG A 334 30.04 6.54 6.07
C ARG A 334 29.79 7.73 5.14
N ALA A 335 28.62 7.81 4.50
CA ALA A 335 28.23 8.95 3.66
C ALA A 335 27.89 10.22 4.45
N ALA A 336 27.44 10.08 5.71
CA ALA A 336 27.14 11.19 6.61
C ALA A 336 28.36 11.67 7.45
N GLY A 337 29.54 11.06 7.29
CA GLY A 337 30.78 11.51 7.91
C GLY A 337 30.84 11.34 9.44
N LEU A 338 30.15 10.37 10.01
CA LEU A 338 30.16 10.14 11.47
C LEU A 338 31.57 9.69 11.94
N PRO A 339 32.10 10.20 13.08
CA PRO A 339 33.43 9.87 13.56
C PRO A 339 33.59 8.37 13.83
N GLY A 340 34.57 7.74 13.17
CA GLY A 340 34.95 6.34 13.38
C GLY A 340 34.80 5.41 12.17
N HIS A 341 34.30 5.88 11.02
CA HIS A 341 34.12 5.06 9.79
C HIS A 341 34.71 5.68 8.51
N GLY A 342 35.55 6.72 8.64
CA GLY A 342 36.37 7.22 7.53
C GLY A 342 37.48 6.21 7.17
N PRO A 343 38.00 6.23 5.92
CA PRO A 343 39.14 5.41 5.56
C PRO A 343 40.31 5.69 6.51
N THR A 344 40.82 4.64 7.14
CA THR A 344 42.02 4.70 7.97
C THR A 344 43.13 5.35 7.15
N PRO A 345 43.76 6.45 7.61
CA PRO A 345 44.89 7.02 6.90
C PRO A 345 45.99 5.96 6.76
N PRO A 346 46.58 5.78 5.57
CA PRO A 346 47.69 4.86 5.41
C PRO A 346 48.91 5.45 6.14
N GLY A 347 49.32 4.79 7.22
CA GLY A 347 50.62 5.03 7.86
C GLY A 347 50.54 5.55 9.29
N ALA A 348 50.51 4.61 10.24
CA ALA A 348 51.15 4.79 11.52
C ALA A 348 51.67 3.42 12.01
N SER A 349 52.52 2.80 11.20
CA SER A 349 53.54 1.89 11.72
C SER A 349 54.77 2.72 12.04
N GLY A 350 55.06 2.92 13.33
CA GLY A 350 56.35 3.45 13.76
C GLY A 350 56.31 4.23 15.06
N SER A 351 56.44 3.52 16.19
CA SER A 351 57.55 3.62 17.15
C SER A 351 57.20 2.85 18.41
#